data_AF-A0A2X3VI62-F1
#
_entry.id   AF-A0A2X3VI62-F1
#
_cell.length_a   1.000
_cell.length_b   1.000
_cell.length_c   1.000
_cell.angle_alpha   90.00
_cell.angle_beta   90.00
_cell.angle_gamma   90.00
#
_symmetry.space_group_name_H-M   'P 1'
#
loop_
_entity.id
_entity.type
_entity.pdbx_description
1 polymer ?
#
loop_
_entity_poly.entity_id
_entity_poly.type
_entity_poly.pdbx_seq_one_letter_code
_entity_poly.pdbx_strand_id
1 'polypeptide(L)'
;MLLLLKILIFRYWVKNNIVSRHLSTQDSLENKFENFSDLTPDEQDIVRYMYNFGEKMMTKKVVELTGRSRHHIGKALQRLTEVGILNWYGISKNNRNQYCNLVLYK
;
A
#
# COMPACT_ATOMS: atom_id res chain seq x y z
N MET A 1 10.73 -32.04 -24.42
CA MET A 1 9.30 -31.73 -24.20
C MET A 1 8.93 -31.59 -22.71
N LEU A 2 9.32 -32.51 -21.82
CA LEU A 2 9.02 -32.42 -20.36
C LEU A 2 9.60 -31.18 -19.64
N LEU A 3 10.78 -30.69 -20.02
CA LEU A 3 11.41 -29.54 -19.37
C LEU A 3 10.65 -28.23 -19.64
N LEU A 4 10.20 -28.03 -20.87
CA LEU A 4 9.38 -26.87 -21.27
C LEU A 4 8.04 -26.85 -20.54
N LEU A 5 7.41 -28.02 -20.37
CA LEU A 5 6.16 -28.14 -19.62
C LEU A 5 6.33 -27.76 -18.15
N LYS A 6 7.42 -28.20 -17.50
CA LYS A 6 7.74 -27.83 -16.10
C LYS A 6 7.97 -26.32 -15.94
N ILE A 7 8.68 -25.69 -16.88
CA ILE A 7 8.91 -24.23 -16.87
C ILE A 7 7.58 -23.47 -17.03
N LEU A 8 6.71 -23.90 -17.96
CA LEU A 8 5.41 -23.29 -18.17
C LEU A 8 4.49 -23.40 -16.94
N ILE A 9 4.44 -24.58 -16.31
CA ILE A 9 3.65 -24.82 -15.09
C ILE A 9 4.17 -23.95 -13.94
N PHE A 10 5.49 -23.88 -13.74
CA PHE A 10 6.07 -23.03 -12.70
C PHE A 10 5.76 -21.55 -12.94
N ARG A 11 5.88 -21.07 -14.19
CA ARG A 11 5.59 -19.68 -14.54
C ARG A 11 4.12 -19.32 -14.35
N TYR A 12 3.21 -20.23 -14.70
CA TYR A 12 1.78 -20.08 -14.47
C TYR A 12 1.44 -20.06 -12.97
N TRP A 13 2.07 -20.95 -12.19
CA TRP A 13 1.89 -21.00 -10.74
C TRP A 13 2.38 -19.72 -10.06
N VAL A 14 3.57 -19.22 -10.40
CA VAL A 14 4.09 -17.96 -9.86
C VAL A 14 3.15 -16.79 -10.19
N LYS A 15 2.72 -16.69 -11.45
CA LYS A 15 1.79 -15.63 -11.88
C LYS A 15 0.47 -15.69 -11.12
N ASN A 16 -0.13 -16.87 -11.01
CA ASN A 16 -1.38 -17.06 -10.29
C ASN A 16 -1.24 -16.80 -8.79
N ASN A 17 -0.12 -17.18 -8.18
CA ASN A 17 0.14 -16.96 -6.77
C ASN A 17 0.32 -15.46 -6.45
N ILE A 18 0.95 -14.71 -7.34
CA ILE A 18 1.06 -13.24 -7.23
C ILE A 18 -0.31 -12.59 -7.38
N VAL A 19 -1.09 -12.97 -8.41
CA VAL A 19 -2.43 -12.42 -8.65
C VAL A 19 -3.40 -12.78 -7.52
N SER A 20 -3.39 -14.03 -7.03
CA SER A 20 -4.24 -14.45 -5.92
C SER A 20 -3.88 -13.72 -4.62
N ARG A 21 -2.58 -13.48 -4.37
CA ARG A 21 -2.15 -12.62 -3.26
C ARG A 21 -2.68 -11.19 -3.40
N HIS A 22 -2.57 -10.59 -4.58
CA HIS A 22 -3.11 -9.24 -4.82
C HIS A 22 -4.62 -9.17 -4.62
N LEU A 23 -5.38 -10.15 -5.14
CA LEU A 23 -6.82 -10.24 -4.94
C LEU A 23 -7.17 -10.41 -3.46
N SER A 24 -6.50 -11.33 -2.75
CA SER A 24 -6.71 -11.51 -1.31
C SER A 24 -6.37 -10.27 -0.48
N THR A 25 -5.38 -9.48 -0.93
CA THR A 25 -4.98 -8.24 -0.28
C THR A 25 -6.03 -7.16 -0.52
N GLN A 26 -6.54 -7.06 -1.74
CA GLN A 26 -7.59 -6.12 -2.10
C GLN A 26 -8.89 -6.45 -1.36
N ASP A 27 -9.34 -7.70 -1.40
CA ASP A 27 -10.53 -8.16 -0.65
C ASP A 27 -10.35 -7.95 0.86
N SER A 28 -9.13 -8.16 1.39
CA SER A 28 -8.84 -7.90 2.81
C SER A 28 -8.88 -6.42 3.16
N LEU A 29 -8.48 -5.53 2.24
CA LEU A 29 -8.48 -4.09 2.46
C LEU A 29 -9.88 -3.50 2.33
N GLU A 30 -10.66 -3.94 1.35
CA GLU A 30 -12.07 -3.56 1.17
C GLU A 30 -12.92 -4.04 2.36
N ASN A 31 -12.65 -5.23 2.91
CA ASN A 31 -13.30 -5.70 4.13
C ASN A 31 -12.83 -4.98 5.42
N LYS A 32 -11.62 -4.40 5.44
CA LYS A 32 -11.06 -3.72 6.62
C LYS A 32 -11.33 -2.21 6.65
N PHE A 33 -11.47 -1.59 5.49
CA PHE A 33 -11.67 -0.16 5.34
C PHE A 33 -12.83 0.06 4.37
N GLU A 34 -14.03 0.33 4.90
CA GLU A 34 -15.24 0.55 4.09
C GLU A 34 -15.05 1.65 3.03
N ASN A 35 -14.20 2.64 3.30
CA ASN A 35 -13.91 3.76 2.41
C ASN A 35 -12.75 3.51 1.43
N PHE A 36 -12.22 2.27 1.34
CA PHE A 36 -11.07 1.97 0.48
C PHE A 36 -11.37 2.14 -1.01
N SER A 37 -12.59 1.79 -1.44
CA SER A 37 -13.05 1.96 -2.82
C SER A 37 -13.10 3.42 -3.26
N ASP A 38 -13.28 4.35 -2.31
CA ASP A 38 -13.42 5.79 -2.55
C ASP A 38 -12.08 6.53 -2.64
N LEU A 39 -10.98 5.80 -2.41
CA LEU A 39 -9.63 6.29 -2.55
C LEU A 39 -9.23 6.42 -4.02
N THR A 40 -8.39 7.40 -4.31
CA THR A 40 -7.75 7.53 -5.62
C THR A 40 -6.76 6.38 -5.86
N PRO A 41 -6.42 6.06 -7.12
CA PRO A 41 -5.45 4.99 -7.42
C PRO A 41 -4.12 5.16 -6.69
N ASP A 42 -3.59 6.39 -6.62
CA ASP A 42 -2.35 6.68 -5.89
C ASP A 42 -2.51 6.39 -4.37
N GLU A 43 -3.67 6.69 -3.77
CA GLU A 43 -3.95 6.42 -2.36
C GLU A 43 -4.10 4.92 -2.07
N GLN A 44 -4.78 4.19 -2.96
CA GLN A 44 -4.91 2.74 -2.87
C GLN A 44 -3.54 2.06 -2.94
N ASP A 45 -2.65 2.53 -3.83
CA ASP A 45 -1.29 2.00 -3.96
C ASP A 45 -0.46 2.22 -2.68
N ILE A 46 -0.61 3.39 -2.05
CA ILE A 46 0.05 3.70 -0.76
C ILE A 46 -0.44 2.74 0.32
N VAL A 47 -1.76 2.57 0.47
CA VAL A 47 -2.35 1.70 1.50
C VAL A 47 -1.99 0.23 1.26
N ARG A 48 -2.07 -0.25 0.01
CA ARG A 48 -1.64 -1.60 -0.38
C ARG A 48 -0.18 -1.86 -0.04
N TYR A 49 0.69 -0.89 -0.31
CA TYR A 49 2.09 -1.01 0.06
C TYR A 49 2.24 -1.10 1.59
N MET A 50 1.62 -0.20 2.35
CA MET A 50 1.71 -0.21 3.82
C MET A 50 1.22 -1.54 4.42
N TYR A 51 0.14 -2.10 3.85
CA TYR A 51 -0.47 -3.33 4.34
C TYR A 51 0.42 -4.55 4.09
N ASN A 52 1.05 -4.61 2.92
CA ASN A 52 1.91 -5.72 2.53
C ASN A 52 3.25 -5.74 3.27
N PHE A 53 3.80 -4.58 3.60
CA PHE A 53 5.13 -4.48 4.21
C PHE A 53 5.09 -4.31 5.74
N GLY A 54 3.94 -3.98 6.34
CA GLY A 54 3.77 -3.93 7.79
C GLY A 54 4.62 -2.89 8.52
N GLU A 55 5.32 -2.02 7.80
CA GLU A 55 6.28 -1.07 8.35
C GLU A 55 5.65 0.29 8.63
N LYS A 56 6.20 0.98 9.64
CA LYS A 56 6.07 2.43 9.81
C LYS A 56 6.56 3.12 8.53
N MET A 57 5.67 3.86 7.87
CA MET A 57 5.98 4.43 6.56
C MET A 57 6.44 5.88 6.70
N MET A 58 7.61 6.19 6.15
CA MET A 58 8.09 7.56 6.00
C MET A 58 7.69 8.12 4.64
N THR A 59 7.28 9.39 4.58
CA THR A 59 6.91 10.11 3.34
C THR A 59 7.95 9.98 2.22
N LYS A 60 9.24 9.94 2.56
CA LYS A 60 10.33 9.77 1.59
C LYS A 60 10.24 8.44 0.83
N LYS A 61 9.92 7.35 1.53
CA LYS A 61 9.81 6.01 0.94
C LYS A 61 8.66 5.95 -0.05
N VAL A 62 7.55 6.62 0.25
CA VAL A 62 6.40 6.71 -0.67
C VAL A 62 6.71 7.50 -1.94
N VAL A 63 7.43 8.61 -1.81
CA VAL A 63 7.91 9.39 -2.96
C VAL A 63 8.79 8.55 -3.88
N GLU A 64 9.69 7.76 -3.31
CA GLU A 64 10.56 6.83 -4.06
C GLU A 64 9.75 5.74 -4.78
N LEU A 65 8.71 5.20 -4.13
CA LEU A 65 7.89 4.10 -4.67
C LEU A 65 6.93 4.54 -5.78
N THR A 66 6.29 5.69 -5.58
CA THR A 66 5.24 6.18 -6.48
C THR A 66 5.81 7.06 -7.60
N GLY A 67 7.05 7.54 -7.46
CA GLY A 67 7.65 8.53 -8.36
C GLY A 67 6.95 9.90 -8.33
N ARG A 68 6.02 10.12 -7.38
CA ARG A 68 5.25 11.36 -7.26
C ARG A 68 6.00 12.40 -6.43
N SER A 69 5.68 13.67 -6.63
CA SER A 69 6.29 14.75 -5.85
C SER A 69 5.96 14.62 -4.36
N ARG A 70 6.87 15.09 -3.50
CA ARG A 70 6.68 15.10 -2.04
C ARG A 70 5.41 15.86 -1.61
N HIS A 71 5.07 16.92 -2.32
CA HIS A 71 3.85 17.68 -2.07
C HIS A 71 2.58 16.87 -2.36
N HIS A 72 2.55 16.12 -3.47
CA HIS A 72 1.43 15.24 -3.82
C HIS A 72 1.23 14.15 -2.77
N ILE A 73 2.32 13.49 -2.38
CA ILE A 73 2.29 12.47 -1.33
C ILE A 73 1.87 13.06 0.01
N GLY A 74 2.32 14.27 0.35
CA GLY A 74 1.88 14.96 1.56
C GLY A 74 0.36 15.18 1.59
N LYS A 75 -0.26 15.52 0.45
CA LYS A 75 -1.73 15.65 0.34
C LYS A 75 -2.44 14.31 0.46
N ALA A 76 -1.95 13.27 -0.22
CA ALA A 76 -2.53 11.93 -0.16
C ALA A 76 -2.48 11.35 1.27
N LEU A 77 -1.35 11.47 1.96
CA LEU A 77 -1.20 11.02 3.35
C LEU A 77 -2.09 11.81 4.31
N GLN A 78 -2.24 13.12 4.09
CA GLN A 78 -3.14 13.96 4.89
C GLN A 78 -4.60 13.50 4.70
N ARG A 79 -5.05 13.32 3.45
CA ARG A 79 -6.41 12.83 3.16
C ARG A 79 -6.66 11.45 3.75
N LEU A 80 -5.70 10.53 3.61
CA LEU A 80 -5.77 9.18 4.21
C LEU A 80 -5.85 9.21 5.75
N THR A 81 -5.28 10.23 6.39
CA THR A 81 -5.41 10.45 7.84
C THR A 81 -6.80 11.01 8.18
N GLU A 82 -7.31 11.96 7.39
CA GLU A 82 -8.63 12.56 7.56
C GLU A 82 -9.77 11.53 7.41
N VAL A 83 -9.63 10.56 6.49
CA VAL A 83 -10.60 9.47 6.32
C VAL A 83 -10.39 8.30 7.30
N GLY A 84 -9.44 8.43 8.23
CA GLY A 84 -9.23 7.45 9.32
C GLY A 84 -8.52 6.16 8.91
N ILE A 85 -7.88 6.11 7.74
CA ILE A 85 -7.14 4.93 7.27
C ILE A 85 -5.71 4.90 7.83
N LEU A 86 -5.11 6.08 8.03
CA LEU A 86 -3.77 6.23 8.59
C LEU A 86 -3.77 6.99 9.92
N ASN A 87 -2.90 6.55 10.82
CA ASN A 87 -2.47 7.34 11.97
C ASN A 87 -1.16 8.06 11.63
N TRP A 88 -1.18 9.38 11.75
CA TRP A 88 -0.02 10.23 11.53
C TRP A 88 0.75 10.48 12.84
N TYR A 89 2.06 10.27 12.83
CA TYR A 89 2.94 10.56 13.97
C TYR A 89 4.05 11.53 13.57
N GLY A 90 3.96 12.77 14.06
CA GLY A 90 4.98 13.80 13.85
C GLY A 90 4.53 15.20 14.27
N ILE A 91 5.49 16.00 14.76
CA ILE A 91 5.23 17.36 15.29
C ILE A 91 4.97 18.38 14.15
N SER A 92 5.53 18.17 12.95
CA SER A 92 5.32 19.03 11.78
C SER A 92 5.63 18.29 10.47
N LYS A 93 5.14 18.81 9.34
CA LYS A 93 5.38 18.31 7.96
C LYS A 93 6.87 18.27 7.55
N ASN A 94 7.76 18.92 8.30
CA ASN A 94 9.21 18.97 8.03
C ASN A 94 10.08 18.19 9.04
N ASN A 95 9.49 17.55 10.05
CA ASN A 95 10.24 16.75 11.03
C ASN A 95 10.82 15.46 10.38
N ARG A 96 12.13 15.20 10.53
CA ARG A 96 12.79 14.03 9.91
C ARG A 96 12.31 12.68 10.47
N ASN A 97 11.64 12.68 11.62
CA ASN A 97 11.12 11.47 12.28
C ASN A 97 9.60 11.27 12.06
N GLN A 98 9.01 11.92 11.05
CA GLN A 98 7.61 11.68 10.68
C GLN A 98 7.41 10.27 10.16
N TYR A 99 6.37 9.59 10.65
CA TYR A 99 5.92 8.32 10.08
C TYR A 99 4.40 8.16 10.17
N CYS A 100 3.84 7.40 9.24
CA CYS A 100 2.45 6.98 9.23
C CYS A 100 2.35 5.49 9.48
N ASN A 101 1.29 5.07 10.19
CA ASN A 101 0.93 3.68 10.33
C ASN A 101 -0.50 3.47 9.82
N LEU A 102 -0.77 2.28 9.28
CA LEU A 102 -2.15 1.87 9.06
C LEU A 102 -2.89 1.79 10.39
N VAL A 103 -4.13 2.23 10.40
CA VAL A 103 -5.05 1.97 11.50
C VAL A 103 -5.40 0.48 11.45
N LEU A 104 -4.62 -0.35 12.15
CA LEU A 104 -4.88 -1.77 12.31
C LEU A 104 -5.64 -1.98 13.63
N TYR A 105 -6.92 -1.59 13.64
CA TYR A 105 -7.93 -1.77 14.69
C TYR A 105 -7.65 -1.19 16.10
N LYS A 106 -8.78 -0.85 16.75
CA LYS A 106 -9.05 -1.18 18.15
C LYS A 106 -9.70 -2.56 18.17
#